data_AF-A0A2P7TTJ9-F1
#
_entry.id   AF-A0A2P7TTJ9-F1
#
_cell.length_a   1.000
_cell.length_b   1.000
_cell.length_c   1.000
_cell.angle_alpha   90.00
_cell.angle_beta   90.00
_cell.angle_gamma   90.00
#
_symmetry.space_group_name_H-M   'P 1'
#
loop_
_entity.id
_entity.type
_entity.pdbx_description
1 polymer ?
#
loop_
_entity_poly.entity_id
_entity_poly.type
_entity_poly.pdbx_seq_one_letter_code
_entity_poly.pdbx_strand_id
1 'polypeptide(L)'
;MQSCPFLGATFCISALFKHRLRYYREVQIYFNRQTTLVVMKKIISLLPVMALLVLSNCQPTVTFTEPQPANTENVPDFPDRLQGTYLSTENNAMLLVSDKVIKRVYDYDAKVHTNQLDSNVQLRGDTLVDLKTNEKMPVKFEGDSIITHMHYTDTLFVLNNENVMRKLKGHYFLNTKYSPDSWEVKKLHLSRGKLTISRITSAADIANLLEYAENNQDTVPPYKVTITKKQFRKYVRKNGFTNDEVFIRQKK
;
A
#
# COMPACT_ATOMS: atom_id res chain seq x y z
N MET A 1 31.16 33.34 -32.54
CA MET A 1 29.72 33.03 -32.60
C MET A 1 29.43 31.89 -31.63
N GLN A 2 28.83 32.29 -30.50
CA GLN A 2 27.96 31.56 -29.58
C GLN A 2 28.39 30.19 -29.02
N SER A 3 29.13 30.29 -27.91
CA SER A 3 28.85 29.56 -26.67
C SER A 3 27.52 30.00 -26.01
N CYS A 4 26.77 29.03 -25.46
CA CYS A 4 25.80 29.16 -24.35
C CYS A 4 25.26 27.77 -23.93
N PRO A 5 24.71 27.59 -22.70
CA PRO A 5 25.27 26.62 -21.75
C PRO A 5 24.28 25.58 -21.18
N PHE A 6 24.86 24.64 -20.43
CA PHE A 6 24.25 23.81 -19.39
C PHE A 6 23.28 24.59 -18.48
N LEU A 7 22.02 24.16 -18.41
CA LEU A 7 21.14 24.35 -17.24
C LEU A 7 19.89 23.44 -17.33
N GLY A 8 19.66 22.63 -16.29
CA GLY A 8 18.30 22.33 -15.82
C GLY A 8 17.60 21.06 -16.30
N ALA A 9 18.20 19.86 -16.20
CA ALA A 9 17.45 18.61 -16.24
C ALA A 9 17.02 18.16 -14.83
N THR A 10 16.22 18.98 -14.15
CA THR A 10 15.63 18.65 -12.82
C THR A 10 14.11 18.84 -12.78
N PHE A 11 13.47 18.84 -13.95
CA PHE A 11 12.02 18.95 -14.09
C PHE A 11 11.52 17.84 -15.03
N CYS A 12 11.34 16.63 -14.52
CA CYS A 12 10.39 15.67 -15.12
C CYS A 12 10.03 14.44 -14.28
N ILE A 13 10.60 14.23 -13.08
CA ILE A 13 10.27 13.04 -12.25
C ILE A 13 9.42 13.37 -11.00
N SER A 14 9.21 14.65 -10.69
CA SER A 14 8.48 15.08 -9.48
C SER A 14 6.95 15.18 -9.63
N ALA A 15 6.40 15.09 -10.84
CA ALA A 15 4.95 15.25 -11.07
C ALA A 15 4.13 13.95 -10.89
N LEU A 16 4.72 12.78 -11.17
CA LEU A 16 4.01 11.49 -11.03
C LEU A 16 4.05 10.91 -9.61
N PHE A 17 4.95 11.41 -8.75
CA PHE A 17 5.06 10.99 -7.35
C PHE A 17 4.19 11.83 -6.39
N LYS A 18 3.88 13.09 -6.74
CA LYS A 18 3.16 14.02 -5.86
C LYS A 18 1.65 13.76 -5.78
N HIS A 19 1.06 13.17 -6.83
CA HIS A 19 -0.34 12.72 -6.81
C HIS A 19 -0.53 11.44 -5.98
N ARG A 20 0.53 10.64 -5.85
CA ARG A 20 0.51 9.30 -5.26
C ARG A 20 0.54 9.28 -3.72
N LEU A 21 1.12 10.31 -3.10
CA LEU A 21 1.19 10.44 -1.63
C LEU A 21 0.04 11.23 -1.00
N ARG A 22 -0.72 12.00 -1.81
CA ARG A 22 -1.79 12.86 -1.28
C ARG A 22 -3.08 12.08 -1.03
N TYR A 23 -3.42 11.11 -1.89
CA TYR A 23 -4.66 10.32 -1.77
C TYR A 23 -4.62 9.27 -0.65
N TYR A 24 -3.46 8.63 -0.43
CA TYR A 24 -3.29 7.63 0.63
C TYR A 24 -3.40 8.21 2.05
N ARG A 25 -3.02 9.48 2.25
CA ARG A 25 -3.24 10.16 3.53
C ARG A 25 -4.72 10.33 3.84
N GLU A 26 -5.59 10.52 2.85
CA GLU A 26 -6.98 10.89 3.11
C GLU A 26 -7.86 9.67 3.46
N VAL A 27 -7.61 8.49 2.88
CA VAL A 27 -8.36 7.26 3.22
C VAL A 27 -7.95 6.70 4.59
N GLN A 28 -6.66 6.79 4.96
CA GLN A 28 -6.16 6.28 6.25
C GLN A 28 -6.57 7.18 7.44
N ILE A 29 -6.87 8.46 7.20
CA ILE A 29 -7.44 9.37 8.21
C ILE A 29 -8.90 9.01 8.52
N TYR A 30 -9.65 8.47 7.55
CA TYR A 30 -11.08 8.15 7.72
C TYR A 30 -11.33 6.97 8.67
N PHE A 31 -10.41 6.01 8.76
CA PHE A 31 -10.59 4.80 9.59
C PHE A 31 -9.94 4.88 10.98
N ASN A 32 -8.91 5.72 11.16
CA ASN A 32 -8.08 5.69 12.39
C ASN A 32 -8.43 6.76 13.43
N ARG A 33 -9.52 7.53 13.25
CA ARG A 33 -9.91 8.66 14.12
C ARG A 33 -11.12 8.41 15.04
N GLN A 34 -11.61 7.16 15.16
CA GLN A 34 -12.76 6.85 16.02
C GLN A 34 -12.42 6.63 17.51
N THR A 35 -11.15 6.65 17.95
CA THR A 35 -10.78 6.26 19.33
C THR A 35 -10.26 7.39 20.24
N THR A 36 -10.26 8.66 19.85
CA THR A 36 -9.66 9.75 20.65
C THR A 36 -10.56 10.94 20.94
N LEU A 37 -11.81 10.69 21.36
CA LEU A 37 -12.67 11.76 21.90
C LEU A 37 -13.38 11.34 23.19
N VAL A 38 -12.62 10.91 24.21
CA VAL A 38 -13.07 11.03 25.60
C VAL A 38 -11.86 11.46 26.46
N VAL A 39 -12.04 12.57 27.17
CA VAL A 39 -11.16 13.21 28.17
C VAL A 39 -10.00 14.08 27.66
N MET A 40 -10.27 15.36 27.40
CA MET A 40 -9.37 16.44 27.85
C MET A 40 -10.20 17.66 28.27
N LYS A 41 -10.41 17.81 29.59
CA LYS A 41 -10.71 19.11 30.21
C LYS A 41 -9.57 19.40 31.18
N LYS A 42 -8.82 20.47 30.88
CA LYS A 42 -7.76 21.10 31.68
C LYS A 42 -6.41 20.37 31.80
N ILE A 43 -5.57 20.47 30.77
CA ILE A 43 -4.10 20.54 30.93
C ILE A 43 -3.59 21.59 29.94
N ILE A 44 -3.45 22.83 30.41
CA ILE A 44 -2.75 23.91 29.73
C ILE A 44 -1.35 23.96 30.37
N SER A 45 -0.30 24.03 29.54
CA SER A 45 1.13 24.15 29.88
C SER A 45 1.93 22.85 29.87
N LEU A 46 2.35 22.42 28.66
CA LEU A 46 3.62 21.70 28.34
C LEU A 46 3.68 21.33 26.83
N LEU A 47 3.33 22.27 25.94
CA LEU A 47 3.06 22.01 24.52
C LEU A 47 3.98 22.77 23.52
N PRO A 48 5.32 22.72 23.67
CA PRO A 48 6.19 22.84 22.50
C PRO A 48 7.16 21.66 22.27
N VAL A 49 7.28 20.71 23.21
CA VAL A 49 8.26 19.59 23.09
C VAL A 49 7.64 18.32 22.47
N MET A 50 6.31 18.16 22.54
CA MET A 50 5.61 16.98 22.03
C MET A 50 5.15 17.09 20.57
N ALA A 51 5.57 18.14 19.85
CA ALA A 51 5.19 18.40 18.46
C ALA A 51 6.19 17.82 17.42
N LEU A 52 7.33 17.26 17.86
CA LEU A 52 8.39 16.80 16.95
C LEU A 52 8.37 15.29 16.61
N LEU A 53 7.48 14.48 17.21
CA LEU A 53 7.58 13.01 17.15
C LEU A 53 6.63 12.30 16.19
N VAL A 54 5.92 13.01 15.30
CA VAL A 54 4.98 12.36 14.38
C VAL A 54 5.34 12.61 12.92
N LEU A 55 6.58 12.30 12.55
CA LEU A 55 6.90 11.96 11.16
C LEU A 55 6.49 10.50 10.95
N SER A 56 5.21 10.29 10.65
CA SER A 56 4.70 9.00 10.17
C SER A 56 5.42 8.66 8.85
N ASN A 57 6.48 7.86 8.93
CA ASN A 57 7.26 7.53 7.74
C ASN A 57 6.50 6.45 6.98
N CYS A 58 6.05 6.77 5.76
CA CYS A 58 5.31 5.86 4.87
C CYS A 58 6.23 4.82 4.20
N GLN A 59 7.34 4.49 4.87
CA GLN A 59 8.45 3.70 4.37
C GLN A 59 8.26 2.24 4.81
N PRO A 60 8.48 1.25 3.93
CA PRO A 60 8.41 -0.16 4.33
C PRO A 60 9.37 -0.43 5.49
N THR A 61 8.88 -1.13 6.51
CA THR A 61 9.64 -1.38 7.75
C THR A 61 10.88 -2.25 7.50
N VAL A 62 10.86 -3.07 6.45
CA VAL A 62 11.97 -3.91 6.00
C VAL A 62 12.11 -3.80 4.50
N THR A 63 13.36 -3.73 4.03
CA THR A 63 13.68 -3.85 2.61
C THR A 63 14.83 -4.81 2.38
N PHE A 64 14.87 -5.39 1.19
CA PHE A 64 15.94 -6.27 0.76
C PHE A 64 16.91 -5.54 -0.15
N THR A 65 18.18 -5.90 -0.10
CA THR A 65 19.23 -5.32 -0.96
C THR A 65 19.17 -5.77 -2.41
N GLU A 66 18.42 -6.82 -2.69
CA GLU A 66 18.11 -7.30 -4.04
C GLU A 66 16.72 -7.95 -4.06
N PRO A 67 16.08 -8.11 -5.24
CA PRO A 67 14.82 -8.82 -5.36
C PRO A 67 14.93 -10.26 -4.82
N GLN A 68 13.92 -10.71 -4.09
CA GLN A 68 13.85 -12.04 -3.52
C GLN A 68 12.94 -12.98 -4.32
N PRO A 69 13.32 -14.27 -4.43
CA PRO A 69 14.57 -14.85 -3.93
C PRO A 69 15.79 -14.37 -4.72
N ALA A 70 16.92 -14.17 -4.03
CA ALA A 70 18.20 -13.84 -4.66
C ALA A 70 18.59 -14.84 -5.76
N ASN A 71 19.30 -14.37 -6.79
CA ASN A 71 19.80 -15.20 -7.90
C ASN A 71 18.72 -16.11 -8.52
N THR A 72 17.56 -15.53 -8.84
CA THR A 72 16.51 -16.22 -9.59
C THR A 72 16.01 -15.36 -10.74
N GLU A 73 15.56 -16.04 -11.79
CA GLU A 73 14.96 -15.42 -12.95
C GLU A 73 13.64 -14.73 -12.59
N ASN A 74 13.40 -13.60 -13.25
CA ASN A 74 12.14 -12.89 -13.15
C ASN A 74 11.08 -13.63 -13.98
N VAL A 75 9.88 -13.74 -13.44
CA VAL A 75 8.73 -14.24 -14.17
C VAL A 75 8.19 -13.09 -15.02
N PRO A 76 8.06 -13.26 -16.35
CA PRO A 76 7.75 -12.16 -17.26
C PRO A 76 6.31 -11.66 -17.13
N ASP A 77 5.38 -12.53 -16.73
CA ASP A 77 3.94 -12.28 -16.63
C ASP A 77 3.33 -12.98 -15.43
N PHE A 78 2.22 -12.46 -14.92
CA PHE A 78 1.34 -13.20 -14.03
C PHE A 78 0.77 -14.41 -14.79
N PRO A 79 1.04 -15.65 -14.33
CA PRO A 79 0.50 -16.85 -14.96
C PRO A 79 -1.02 -16.81 -15.02
N ASP A 80 -1.63 -17.39 -16.06
CA ASP A 80 -3.09 -17.42 -16.26
C ASP A 80 -3.86 -17.93 -15.03
N ARG A 81 -3.28 -18.93 -14.34
CA ARG A 81 -3.87 -19.46 -13.10
C ARG A 81 -3.97 -18.42 -11.97
N LEU A 82 -3.19 -17.34 -11.98
CA LEU A 82 -3.28 -16.23 -11.03
C LEU A 82 -4.18 -15.11 -11.55
N GLN A 83 -4.36 -14.98 -12.86
CA GLN A 83 -5.21 -13.96 -13.45
C GLN A 83 -6.69 -14.19 -13.12
N GLY A 84 -7.45 -13.10 -13.02
CA GLY A 84 -8.88 -13.10 -12.75
C GLY A 84 -9.31 -12.06 -11.72
N THR A 85 -10.58 -12.14 -11.33
CA THR A 85 -11.20 -11.29 -10.31
C THR A 85 -11.37 -12.08 -9.02
N TYR A 86 -11.07 -11.44 -7.89
CA TYR A 86 -11.20 -12.02 -6.57
C TYR A 86 -11.92 -11.03 -5.64
N LEU A 87 -12.75 -11.53 -4.74
CA LEU A 87 -13.41 -10.73 -3.71
C LEU A 87 -12.61 -10.82 -2.41
N SER A 88 -12.33 -9.68 -1.79
CA SER A 88 -11.71 -9.63 -0.47
C SER A 88 -12.60 -10.30 0.57
N THR A 89 -11.99 -10.98 1.54
CA THR A 89 -12.74 -11.56 2.68
C THR A 89 -12.94 -10.58 3.83
N GLU A 90 -12.24 -9.45 3.81
CA GLU A 90 -12.25 -8.46 4.91
C GLU A 90 -13.13 -7.26 4.60
N ASN A 91 -13.33 -6.95 3.32
CA ASN A 91 -14.10 -5.81 2.86
C ASN A 91 -14.73 -6.11 1.49
N ASN A 92 -15.56 -5.19 0.98
CA ASN A 92 -16.20 -5.34 -0.32
C ASN A 92 -15.28 -5.00 -1.51
N ALA A 93 -13.96 -4.99 -1.30
CA ALA A 93 -13.02 -4.69 -2.38
C ALA A 93 -12.83 -5.89 -3.30
N MET A 94 -12.73 -5.62 -4.60
CA MET A 94 -12.33 -6.60 -5.60
C MET A 94 -10.84 -6.47 -5.91
N LEU A 95 -10.15 -7.59 -6.02
CA LEU A 95 -8.80 -7.67 -6.55
C LEU A 95 -8.84 -8.16 -8.00
N LEU A 96 -8.27 -7.37 -8.90
CA LEU A 96 -8.13 -7.67 -10.32
C LEU A 96 -6.68 -8.00 -10.61
N VAL A 97 -6.41 -9.21 -11.09
CA VAL A 97 -5.08 -9.65 -11.51
C VAL A 97 -5.10 -9.84 -13.03
N SER A 98 -4.38 -8.98 -13.74
CA SER A 98 -4.08 -9.15 -15.17
C SER A 98 -2.70 -9.78 -15.36
N ASP A 99 -2.29 -9.97 -16.60
CA ASP A 99 -0.94 -10.38 -17.03
C ASP A 99 0.21 -9.56 -16.42
N LYS A 100 0.04 -8.24 -16.24
CA LYS A 100 1.08 -7.33 -15.74
C LYS A 100 0.70 -6.54 -14.50
N VAL A 101 -0.58 -6.46 -14.14
CA VAL A 101 -1.04 -5.53 -13.10
C VAL A 101 -1.91 -6.24 -12.07
N ILE A 102 -1.70 -5.91 -10.80
CA ILE A 102 -2.63 -6.21 -9.71
C ILE A 102 -3.26 -4.89 -9.26
N LYS A 103 -4.59 -4.79 -9.39
CA LYS A 103 -5.37 -3.65 -8.91
C LYS A 103 -6.36 -4.09 -7.83
N ARG A 104 -6.68 -3.17 -6.94
CA ARG A 104 -7.79 -3.29 -5.98
C ARG A 104 -8.83 -2.24 -6.31
N VAL A 105 -10.08 -2.65 -6.44
CA VAL A 105 -11.22 -1.79 -6.76
C VAL A 105 -12.13 -1.79 -5.56
N TYR A 106 -12.50 -0.59 -5.12
CA TYR A 106 -13.53 -0.36 -4.13
C TYR A 106 -14.72 0.24 -4.86
N ASP A 107 -15.87 -0.42 -4.73
CA ASP A 107 -17.10 -0.05 -5.39
C ASP A 107 -18.24 -0.30 -4.40
N TYR A 108 -18.74 0.78 -3.79
CA TYR A 108 -19.72 0.70 -2.71
C TYR A 108 -20.48 2.01 -2.52
N ASP A 109 -21.66 1.91 -1.92
CA ASP A 109 -22.41 3.09 -1.48
C ASP A 109 -22.01 3.44 -0.04
N ALA A 110 -21.60 4.68 0.17
CA ALA A 110 -21.28 5.24 1.48
C ALA A 110 -22.47 6.05 1.99
N LYS A 111 -22.96 5.74 3.20
CA LYS A 111 -23.96 6.53 3.91
C LYS A 111 -23.29 7.33 5.01
N VAL A 112 -23.43 8.66 4.96
CA VAL A 112 -22.80 9.58 5.92
C VAL A 112 -23.84 10.58 6.40
N HIS A 113 -23.87 10.87 7.70
CA HIS A 113 -24.71 11.93 8.24
C HIS A 113 -24.15 13.30 7.80
N THR A 114 -24.98 14.25 7.41
CA THR A 114 -24.55 15.57 6.90
C THR A 114 -23.59 16.33 7.85
N ASN A 115 -23.83 16.28 9.16
CA ASN A 115 -22.93 16.83 10.20
C ASN A 115 -21.55 16.15 10.32
N GLN A 116 -21.34 15.00 9.66
CA GLN A 116 -20.06 14.28 9.63
C GLN A 116 -19.23 14.59 8.38
N LEU A 117 -19.72 15.47 7.50
CA LEU A 117 -18.97 15.91 6.33
C LEU A 117 -17.67 16.60 6.75
N ASP A 118 -16.58 16.23 6.08
CA ASP A 118 -15.29 16.88 6.26
C ASP A 118 -15.38 18.35 5.80
N SER A 119 -14.67 19.23 6.49
CA SER A 119 -14.47 20.64 6.10
C SER A 119 -14.00 20.85 4.66
N ASN A 120 -13.34 19.84 4.06
CA ASN A 120 -12.86 19.88 2.68
C ASN A 120 -13.94 19.51 1.65
N VAL A 121 -15.15 19.17 2.08
CA VAL A 121 -16.26 18.82 1.19
C VAL A 121 -17.42 19.77 1.44
N GLN A 122 -18.00 20.28 0.36
CA GLN A 122 -19.17 21.13 0.43
C GLN A 122 -20.35 20.47 -0.26
N LEU A 123 -21.45 20.32 0.47
CA LEU A 123 -22.73 19.93 -0.11
C LEU A 123 -23.37 21.14 -0.80
N ARG A 124 -23.65 21.02 -2.10
CA ARG A 124 -24.34 22.02 -2.92
C ARG A 124 -25.53 21.36 -3.59
N GLY A 125 -26.71 21.50 -2.99
CA GLY A 125 -27.92 20.82 -3.46
C GLY A 125 -27.78 19.31 -3.33
N ASP A 126 -27.85 18.59 -4.45
CA ASP A 126 -27.73 17.13 -4.58
C ASP A 126 -26.31 16.65 -4.90
N THR A 127 -25.32 17.53 -4.74
CA THR A 127 -23.94 17.24 -5.16
C THR A 127 -22.96 17.58 -4.03
N LEU A 128 -22.12 16.62 -3.66
CA LEU A 128 -20.91 16.88 -2.87
C LEU A 128 -19.81 17.38 -3.79
N VAL A 129 -19.12 18.45 -3.38
CA VAL A 129 -17.98 19.01 -4.08
C VAL A 129 -16.77 18.95 -3.17
N ASP A 130 -15.74 18.23 -3.58
CA ASP A 130 -14.43 18.29 -2.93
C ASP A 130 -13.79 19.65 -3.26
N LEU A 131 -13.47 20.44 -2.23
CA LEU A 131 -12.96 21.80 -2.39
C LEU A 131 -11.51 21.86 -2.85
N LYS A 132 -10.74 20.77 -2.73
CA LYS A 132 -9.35 20.69 -3.17
C LYS A 132 -9.26 20.25 -4.63
N THR A 133 -10.03 19.25 -5.01
CA THR A 133 -9.97 18.65 -6.36
C THR A 133 -11.03 19.19 -7.31
N ASN A 134 -12.07 19.86 -6.78
CA ASN A 134 -13.30 20.21 -7.50
C ASN A 134 -14.06 19.01 -8.07
N GLU A 135 -13.78 17.80 -7.59
CA GLU A 135 -14.55 16.61 -7.95
C GLU A 135 -15.97 16.72 -7.42
N LYS A 136 -16.94 16.27 -8.23
CA LYS A 136 -18.36 16.35 -7.95
C LYS A 136 -18.94 14.95 -7.84
N MET A 137 -19.60 14.67 -6.72
CA MET A 137 -20.21 13.38 -6.45
C MET A 137 -21.71 13.59 -6.23
N PRO A 138 -22.58 13.01 -7.09
CA PRO A 138 -24.02 13.09 -6.88
C PRO A 138 -24.40 12.30 -5.63
N VAL A 139 -25.36 12.82 -4.86
CA VAL A 139 -25.84 12.18 -3.64
C VAL A 139 -27.34 12.00 -3.63
N LYS A 140 -27.79 10.97 -2.90
CA LYS A 140 -29.19 10.75 -2.56
C LYS A 140 -29.40 11.09 -1.09
N PHE A 141 -30.46 11.82 -0.79
CA PHE A 141 -30.84 12.08 0.60
C PHE A 141 -31.64 10.92 1.17
N GLU A 142 -31.34 10.58 2.42
CA GLU A 142 -32.10 9.63 3.21
C GLU A 142 -32.19 10.17 4.65
N GLY A 143 -33.21 11.00 4.90
CA GLY A 143 -33.37 11.70 6.17
C GLY A 143 -32.27 12.75 6.39
N ASP A 144 -31.54 12.61 7.49
CA ASP A 144 -30.41 13.47 7.88
C ASP A 144 -29.06 13.05 7.23
N SER A 145 -29.11 11.95 6.50
CA SER A 145 -27.96 11.29 5.89
C SER A 145 -28.00 11.44 4.37
N ILE A 146 -26.81 11.35 3.79
CA ILE A 146 -26.61 11.28 2.35
C ILE A 146 -25.98 9.96 1.98
N ILE A 147 -26.37 9.43 0.83
CA ILE A 147 -25.77 8.27 0.20
C ILE A 147 -25.02 8.74 -1.03
N THR A 148 -23.74 8.40 -1.12
CA THR A 148 -22.89 8.65 -2.29
C THR A 148 -22.30 7.34 -2.78
N HIS A 149 -22.22 7.20 -4.09
CA HIS A 149 -21.56 6.06 -4.72
C HIS A 149 -20.04 6.32 -4.79
N MET A 150 -19.25 5.42 -4.23
CA MET A 150 -17.79 5.50 -4.18
C MET A 150 -17.18 4.46 -5.12
N HIS A 151 -16.46 4.92 -6.14
CA HIS A 151 -15.67 4.07 -7.02
C HIS A 151 -14.22 4.53 -7.03
N TYR A 152 -13.31 3.68 -6.55
CA TYR A 152 -11.87 3.97 -6.53
C TYR A 152 -11.04 2.73 -6.86
N THR A 153 -9.98 2.93 -7.65
CA THR A 153 -9.04 1.88 -8.05
C THR A 153 -7.63 2.20 -7.55
N ASP A 154 -7.09 1.28 -6.76
CA ASP A 154 -5.72 1.29 -6.27
C ASP A 154 -4.86 0.29 -7.05
N THR A 155 -3.65 0.68 -7.43
CA THR A 155 -2.72 -0.22 -8.13
C THR A 155 -1.72 -0.78 -7.15
N LEU A 156 -1.88 -2.06 -6.78
CA LEU A 156 -1.05 -2.71 -5.78
C LEU A 156 0.32 -3.14 -6.32
N PHE A 157 0.38 -3.53 -7.59
CA PHE A 157 1.63 -3.95 -8.23
C PHE A 157 1.54 -3.81 -9.76
N VAL A 158 2.62 -3.33 -10.38
CA VAL A 158 2.80 -3.28 -11.83
C VAL A 158 4.11 -4.00 -12.14
N LEU A 159 4.06 -5.06 -12.93
CA LEU A 159 5.21 -5.82 -13.36
C LEU A 159 5.93 -5.07 -14.49
N ASN A 160 7.18 -4.67 -14.25
CA ASN A 160 8.01 -3.91 -15.19
C ASN A 160 9.51 -4.08 -14.86
N ASN A 161 10.37 -3.23 -15.41
CA ASN A 161 11.82 -3.33 -15.22
C ASN A 161 12.29 -3.03 -13.78
N GLU A 162 11.50 -2.31 -12.99
CA GLU A 162 11.81 -1.97 -11.60
C GLU A 162 11.15 -2.94 -10.62
N ASN A 163 9.91 -3.31 -10.92
CA ASN A 163 9.06 -4.15 -10.11
C ASN A 163 8.97 -5.53 -10.74
N VAL A 164 9.61 -6.51 -10.12
CA VAL A 164 9.79 -7.84 -10.70
C VAL A 164 9.11 -8.90 -9.86
N MET A 165 8.60 -9.94 -10.51
CA MET A 165 8.06 -11.10 -9.81
C MET A 165 9.03 -12.26 -9.90
N ARG A 166 9.25 -12.98 -8.79
CA ARG A 166 10.07 -14.19 -8.75
C ARG A 166 9.31 -15.35 -8.11
N LYS A 167 9.77 -16.59 -8.31
CA LYS A 167 9.06 -17.80 -7.86
C LYS A 167 9.92 -18.64 -6.92
N LEU A 168 9.30 -19.16 -5.86
CA LEU A 168 9.90 -20.16 -4.98
C LEU A 168 8.85 -21.12 -4.43
N LYS A 169 9.01 -22.42 -4.73
CA LYS A 169 8.21 -23.52 -4.15
C LYS A 169 6.69 -23.29 -4.18
N GLY A 170 6.16 -22.91 -5.35
CA GLY A 170 4.72 -22.71 -5.54
C GLY A 170 4.20 -21.33 -5.15
N HIS A 171 5.00 -20.52 -4.45
CA HIS A 171 4.73 -19.12 -4.16
C HIS A 171 5.37 -18.20 -5.20
N TYR A 172 4.76 -17.04 -5.39
CA TYR A 172 5.34 -15.93 -6.12
C TYR A 172 5.69 -14.81 -5.14
N PHE A 173 6.69 -14.01 -5.49
CA PHE A 173 7.19 -12.92 -4.68
C PHE A 173 7.19 -11.67 -5.53
N LEU A 174 6.39 -10.69 -5.10
CA LEU A 174 6.27 -9.38 -5.73
C LEU A 174 7.37 -8.50 -5.14
N ASN A 175 8.35 -8.12 -5.96
CA ASN A 175 9.47 -7.29 -5.55
C ASN A 175 9.24 -5.89 -6.10
N THR A 176 8.93 -4.93 -5.22
CA THR A 176 8.71 -3.54 -5.59
C THR A 176 9.96 -2.74 -5.26
N LYS A 177 10.55 -2.09 -6.26
CA LYS A 177 11.73 -1.26 -6.03
C LYS A 177 11.32 0.00 -5.26
N TYR A 178 11.93 0.19 -4.10
CA TYR A 178 11.70 1.35 -3.24
C TYR A 178 12.80 2.41 -3.43
N SER A 179 14.05 1.96 -3.55
CA SER A 179 15.20 2.81 -3.90
C SER A 179 16.24 2.00 -4.71
N PRO A 180 17.34 2.60 -5.20
CA PRO A 180 18.31 1.90 -6.06
C PRO A 180 18.74 0.52 -5.55
N ASP A 181 18.94 0.38 -4.24
CA ASP A 181 19.43 -0.83 -3.56
C ASP A 181 18.43 -1.35 -2.51
N SER A 182 17.13 -1.17 -2.74
CA SER A 182 16.09 -1.44 -1.75
C SER A 182 14.80 -1.93 -2.39
N TRP A 183 14.36 -3.14 -2.02
CA TRP A 183 13.13 -3.75 -2.50
C TRP A 183 12.19 -4.13 -1.36
N GLU A 184 10.93 -3.73 -1.47
CA GLU A 184 9.84 -4.31 -0.69
C GLU A 184 9.45 -5.66 -1.30
N VAL A 185 9.21 -6.68 -0.48
CA VAL A 185 8.83 -8.03 -0.94
C VAL A 185 7.50 -8.45 -0.33
N LYS A 186 6.55 -8.83 -1.18
CA LYS A 186 5.27 -9.43 -0.77
C LYS A 186 5.18 -10.86 -1.30
N LYS A 187 4.60 -11.77 -0.52
CA LYS A 187 4.40 -13.17 -0.91
C LYS A 187 2.99 -13.34 -1.47
N LEU A 188 2.88 -13.90 -2.66
CA LEU A 188 1.62 -14.22 -3.33
C LEU A 188 1.46 -15.75 -3.38
N HIS A 189 0.30 -16.25 -2.96
CA HIS A 189 0.00 -17.67 -2.95
C HIS A 189 -1.45 -17.93 -3.36
N LEU A 190 -1.66 -18.82 -4.32
CA LEU A 190 -2.99 -19.28 -4.73
C LEU A 190 -3.16 -20.75 -4.35
N SER A 191 -4.21 -21.05 -3.60
CA SER A 191 -4.60 -22.42 -3.27
C SER A 191 -6.12 -22.54 -3.29
N ARG A 192 -6.66 -23.50 -4.07
CA ARG A 192 -8.10 -23.80 -4.13
C ARG A 192 -9.00 -22.56 -4.34
N GLY A 193 -8.60 -21.67 -5.25
CA GLY A 193 -9.33 -20.43 -5.53
C GLY A 193 -9.16 -19.31 -4.49
N LYS A 194 -8.44 -19.55 -3.39
CA LYS A 194 -8.06 -18.54 -2.41
C LYS A 194 -6.69 -17.96 -2.75
N LEU A 195 -6.64 -16.68 -3.08
CA LEU A 195 -5.42 -15.91 -3.30
C LEU A 195 -5.07 -15.17 -2.02
N THR A 196 -3.82 -15.29 -1.58
CA THR A 196 -3.32 -14.63 -0.37
C THR A 196 -2.12 -13.75 -0.74
N ILE A 197 -2.17 -12.49 -0.31
CA ILE A 197 -1.05 -11.54 -0.38
C ILE A 197 -0.55 -11.33 1.04
N SER A 198 0.63 -11.86 1.34
CA SER A 198 1.26 -11.74 2.65
C SER A 198 2.37 -10.69 2.66
N ARG A 199 2.47 -9.91 3.74
CA ARG A 199 3.51 -8.90 3.98
C ARG A 199 4.38 -9.25 5.19
N ILE A 200 5.53 -8.58 5.28
CA ILE A 200 6.43 -8.59 6.44
C ILE A 200 6.19 -7.29 7.20
N THR A 201 5.32 -7.32 8.20
CA THR A 201 5.00 -6.11 9.00
C THR A 201 5.01 -6.36 10.49
N SER A 202 4.81 -7.61 10.93
CA SER A 202 4.79 -7.91 12.37
C SER A 202 6.21 -7.86 12.92
N ALA A 203 6.36 -7.41 14.18
CA ALA A 203 7.66 -7.42 14.85
C ALA A 203 8.29 -8.82 14.88
N ALA A 204 7.45 -9.86 14.97
CA ALA A 204 7.88 -11.25 14.91
C ALA A 204 8.42 -11.64 13.51
N ASP A 205 7.75 -11.27 12.42
CA ASP A 205 8.23 -11.52 11.06
C ASP A 205 9.59 -10.87 10.82
N ILE A 206 9.77 -9.66 11.35
CA ILE A 206 11.00 -8.88 11.24
C ILE A 206 12.10 -9.54 12.07
N ALA A 207 11.86 -9.83 13.34
CA ALA A 207 12.84 -10.49 14.21
C ALA A 207 13.31 -11.83 13.61
N ASN A 208 12.37 -12.67 13.15
CA ASN A 208 12.66 -13.93 12.48
C ASN A 208 13.47 -13.76 11.19
N LEU A 209 13.30 -12.65 10.48
CA LEU A 209 14.08 -12.36 9.28
C LEU A 209 15.51 -11.92 9.63
N LEU A 210 15.64 -11.07 10.64
CA LEU A 210 16.93 -10.54 11.10
C LEU A 210 17.84 -11.63 11.65
N GLU A 211 17.32 -12.76 12.15
CA GLU A 211 18.12 -13.97 12.48
C GLU A 211 18.96 -14.49 11.31
N TYR A 212 18.56 -14.21 10.08
CA TYR A 212 19.23 -14.69 8.87
C TYR A 212 20.11 -13.65 8.19
N ALA A 213 19.98 -12.38 8.57
CA ALA A 213 20.65 -11.27 7.92
C ALA A 213 22.14 -11.25 8.31
N GLU A 214 23.01 -11.16 7.31
CA GLU A 214 24.46 -11.20 7.53
C GLU A 214 25.02 -9.88 8.11
N ASN A 215 24.28 -8.77 7.99
CA ASN A 215 24.70 -7.43 8.43
C ASN A 215 23.54 -6.64 9.07
N ASN A 216 23.23 -6.89 10.34
CA ASN A 216 22.29 -6.06 11.10
C ASN A 216 23.02 -4.87 11.75
N GLN A 217 23.54 -3.95 10.92
CA GLN A 217 24.14 -2.70 11.43
C GLN A 217 23.07 -1.65 11.79
N ASP A 218 21.89 -1.74 11.18
CA ASP A 218 20.80 -0.78 11.40
C ASP A 218 19.93 -1.20 12.59
N THR A 219 19.95 -0.38 13.64
CA THR A 219 19.09 -0.54 14.82
C THR A 219 17.72 0.15 14.65
N VAL A 220 17.56 0.95 13.59
CA VAL A 220 16.37 1.78 13.33
C VAL A 220 15.79 1.45 11.94
N PRO A 221 14.46 1.29 11.81
CA PRO A 221 13.81 1.07 10.53
C PRO A 221 14.06 2.20 9.50
N PRO A 222 14.06 1.89 8.19
CA PRO A 222 13.83 0.56 7.59
C PRO A 222 15.02 -0.39 7.80
N TYR A 223 14.75 -1.63 8.18
CA TYR A 223 15.81 -2.64 8.27
C TYR A 223 16.19 -3.10 6.86
N LYS A 224 17.42 -2.80 6.44
CA LYS A 224 17.95 -3.22 5.13
C LYS A 224 18.62 -4.59 5.27
N VAL A 225 18.06 -5.59 4.61
CA VAL A 225 18.43 -7.00 4.79
C VAL A 225 19.07 -7.57 3.53
N THR A 226 20.25 -8.17 3.68
CA THR A 226 20.87 -9.02 2.67
C THR A 226 20.80 -10.47 3.13
N ILE A 227 20.20 -11.33 2.32
CA ILE A 227 20.12 -12.77 2.58
C ILE A 227 20.21 -13.57 1.28
N THR A 228 20.77 -14.77 1.38
CA THR A 228 20.82 -15.74 0.29
C THR A 228 19.45 -16.37 0.01
N LYS A 229 19.28 -16.92 -1.19
CA LYS A 229 18.13 -17.76 -1.57
C LYS A 229 17.86 -18.91 -0.58
N LYS A 230 18.90 -19.47 0.05
CA LYS A 230 18.78 -20.58 1.01
C LYS A 230 18.21 -20.09 2.35
N GLN A 231 18.69 -18.95 2.86
CA GLN A 231 18.13 -18.28 4.04
C GLN A 231 16.68 -17.84 3.78
N PHE A 232 16.41 -17.17 2.66
CA PHE A 232 15.05 -16.75 2.31
C PHE A 232 14.07 -17.93 2.24
N ARG A 233 14.50 -19.07 1.68
CA ARG A 233 13.71 -20.29 1.68
C ARG A 233 13.40 -20.81 3.09
N LYS A 234 14.35 -20.74 4.02
CA LYS A 234 14.13 -21.13 5.43
C LYS A 234 13.12 -20.19 6.09
N TYR A 235 13.28 -18.89 5.87
CA TYR A 235 12.36 -17.85 6.36
C TYR A 235 10.92 -18.07 5.88
N VAL A 236 10.73 -18.28 4.57
CA VAL A 236 9.41 -18.56 3.99
C VAL A 236 8.78 -19.84 4.58
N ARG A 237 9.58 -20.89 4.82
CA ARG A 237 9.12 -22.15 5.42
C ARG A 237 8.70 -22.02 6.89
N LYS A 238 9.29 -21.08 7.62
CA LYS A 238 8.91 -20.74 9.00
C LYS A 238 7.69 -19.79 9.06
N ASN A 239 6.95 -19.65 7.96
CA ASN A 239 5.82 -18.71 7.86
C ASN A 239 6.20 -17.25 8.16
N GLY A 240 7.39 -16.79 7.74
CA GLY A 240 7.84 -15.42 7.99
C GLY A 240 7.04 -14.28 7.34
N PHE A 241 5.93 -14.58 6.67
CA PHE A 241 5.01 -13.55 6.18
C PHE A 241 3.65 -13.87 6.80
N THR A 242 3.26 -13.13 7.84
CA THR A 242 2.05 -13.42 8.64
C THR A 242 0.92 -12.40 8.46
N ASN A 243 1.21 -11.21 7.93
CA ASN A 243 0.16 -10.23 7.61
C ASN A 243 -0.47 -10.57 6.26
N ASP A 244 -1.52 -11.38 6.30
CA ASP A 244 -2.22 -11.92 5.14
C ASP A 244 -3.45 -11.09 4.78
N GLU A 245 -3.53 -10.65 3.52
CA GLU A 245 -4.81 -10.30 2.90
C GLU A 245 -5.32 -11.47 2.07
N VAL A 246 -6.60 -11.82 2.22
CA VAL A 246 -7.19 -12.99 1.61
C VAL A 246 -8.30 -12.60 0.62
N PHE A 247 -8.26 -13.22 -0.56
CA PHE A 247 -9.23 -13.00 -1.62
C PHE A 247 -9.74 -14.32 -2.20
N ILE A 248 -11.03 -14.38 -2.50
CA ILE A 248 -11.71 -15.56 -3.07
C ILE A 248 -12.03 -15.32 -4.53
N ARG A 249 -11.55 -16.21 -5.40
CA ARG A 249 -11.78 -16.15 -6.85
C ARG A 249 -13.26 -16.11 -7.15
N GLN A 250 -13.68 -15.14 -7.94
CA GLN A 250 -15.03 -15.06 -8.46
C GLN A 250 -15.15 -15.98 -9.69
N LYS A 251 -16.26 -16.73 -9.76
CA LYS A 251 -16.61 -17.47 -10.98
C LYS A 251 -16.98 -16.44 -12.05
N LYS A 252 -16.57 -16.70 -13.28
CA LYS A 252 -17.08 -15.97 -14.44
C LYS A 252 -18.55 -16.34 -14.66
#